data_AF-A0A4D8PSL6-F1
#
_entry.id   AF-A0A4D8PSL6-F1
#
_cell.length_a   1.000
_cell.length_b   1.000
_cell.length_c   1.000
_cell.angle_alpha   90.00
_cell.angle_beta   90.00
_cell.angle_gamma   90.00
#
_symmetry.space_group_name_H-M   'P 1'
#
loop_
_entity.id
_entity.type
_entity.pdbx_description
1 polymer ?
#
loop_
_entity_poly.entity_id
_entity_poly.type
_entity_poly.pdbx_seq_one_letter_code
_entity_poly.pdbx_strand_id
1 'polypeptide(L)'
;MLALWQEWCTALKDARAKETERRRIEREMVARFGYPRVLVARGAGGRRDIYATTERDVTRALVGAADAKERYGRLVADLDQQQERWDMEAQRLGLDVMEREEDAAWKRVDVLTARAEHVPARSLRGIVVKLTVAVALRETYGAEETEFPWPILGAALKDLQTMTGA
;
A
#
# COMPACT_ATOMS: atom_id res chain seq x y z
N MET A 1 -3.37 -25.64 -13.55
CA MET A 1 -2.44 -25.39 -12.43
C MET A 1 -1.07 -24.88 -12.88
N LEU A 2 -0.28 -25.61 -13.68
CA LEU A 2 1.07 -25.12 -14.05
C LEU A 2 1.07 -23.82 -14.87
N ALA A 3 0.19 -23.70 -15.88
CA ALA A 3 0.07 -22.46 -16.65
C ALA A 3 -0.40 -21.28 -15.77
N LEU A 4 -1.35 -21.53 -14.87
CA LEU A 4 -1.82 -20.54 -13.90
C LEU A 4 -0.70 -20.07 -12.95
N TRP A 5 0.16 -21.00 -12.53
CA TRP A 5 1.34 -20.68 -11.73
C TRP A 5 2.30 -19.75 -12.47
N GLN A 6 2.63 -20.08 -13.73
CA GLN A 6 3.53 -19.25 -14.54
C GLN A 6 2.96 -17.85 -14.78
N GLU A 7 1.66 -17.76 -15.05
CA GLU A 7 0.94 -16.49 -15.20
C GLU A 7 0.98 -15.69 -13.89
N TRP A 8 0.73 -16.34 -12.76
CA TRP A 8 0.78 -15.73 -11.43
C TRP A 8 2.19 -15.24 -11.06
N CYS A 9 3.23 -16.04 -11.31
CA CYS A 9 4.63 -15.61 -11.09
C CYS A 9 4.98 -14.38 -11.90
N THR A 10 4.50 -14.32 -13.14
CA THR A 10 4.77 -13.18 -14.04
C THR A 10 4.06 -11.94 -13.51
N ALA A 11 2.79 -12.05 -13.11
CA ALA A 11 2.04 -10.96 -12.51
C ALA A 11 2.69 -10.46 -11.20
N LEU A 12 3.13 -11.36 -10.32
CA LEU A 12 3.79 -10.97 -9.06
C LEU A 12 5.11 -10.22 -9.31
N LYS A 13 5.91 -10.69 -10.28
CA LYS A 13 7.16 -9.99 -10.65
C LYS A 13 6.89 -8.59 -11.18
N ASP A 14 5.88 -8.45 -12.04
CA ASP A 14 5.47 -7.16 -12.58
C ASP A 14 4.98 -6.20 -11.48
N ALA A 15 4.09 -6.67 -10.60
CA ALA A 15 3.58 -5.89 -9.47
C ALA A 15 4.72 -5.38 -8.56
N ARG A 16 5.66 -6.26 -8.19
CA ARG A 16 6.83 -5.88 -7.36
C ARG A 16 7.75 -4.89 -8.07
N ALA A 17 7.92 -5.01 -9.39
CA ALA A 17 8.74 -4.08 -10.15
C ALA A 17 8.10 -2.68 -10.17
N LYS A 18 6.78 -2.60 -10.37
CA LYS A 18 6.01 -1.35 -10.34
C LYS A 18 6.01 -0.72 -8.96
N GLU A 19 5.81 -1.50 -7.91
CA GLU A 19 5.92 -1.04 -6.52
C GLU A 19 7.31 -0.46 -6.22
N THR A 20 8.37 -1.11 -6.70
CA THR A 20 9.74 -0.62 -6.54
C THR A 20 9.92 0.73 -7.23
N GLU A 21 9.35 0.89 -8.42
CA GLU A 21 9.44 2.12 -9.20
C GLU A 21 8.60 3.25 -8.59
N ARG A 22 7.37 2.97 -8.13
CA ARG A 22 6.56 3.95 -7.37
C ARG A 22 7.31 4.43 -6.14
N ARG A 23 7.84 3.50 -5.33
CA ARG A 23 8.65 3.84 -4.15
C ARG A 23 9.92 4.61 -4.51
N ARG A 24 10.49 4.43 -5.71
CA ARG A 24 11.62 5.23 -6.20
C ARG A 24 11.20 6.69 -6.43
N ILE A 25 10.09 6.91 -7.12
CA ILE A 25 9.53 8.24 -7.38
C ILE A 25 9.17 8.94 -6.06
N GLU A 26 8.48 8.26 -5.14
CA GLU A 26 8.16 8.83 -3.83
C GLU A 26 9.40 9.25 -3.04
N ARG A 27 10.45 8.40 -3.01
CA ARG A 27 11.71 8.75 -2.35
C ARG A 27 12.37 9.97 -2.99
N GLU A 28 12.33 10.07 -4.32
CA GLU A 28 12.83 11.26 -5.03
C GLU A 28 12.04 12.51 -4.62
N MET A 29 10.70 12.41 -4.56
CA MET A 29 9.86 13.52 -4.13
C MET A 29 10.16 13.95 -2.69
N VAL A 30 10.25 13.02 -1.76
CA VAL A 30 10.57 13.31 -0.35
C VAL A 30 11.95 13.92 -0.21
N ALA A 31 12.94 13.40 -0.95
CA ALA A 31 14.31 13.93 -0.90
C ALA A 31 14.40 15.35 -1.47
N ARG A 32 13.63 15.67 -2.52
CA ARG A 32 13.73 16.94 -3.24
C ARG A 32 12.80 18.03 -2.69
N PHE A 33 11.60 17.66 -2.28
CA PHE A 33 10.54 18.60 -1.91
C PHE A 33 10.11 18.46 -0.44
N GLY A 34 10.37 17.30 0.17
CA GLY A 34 9.88 16.98 1.51
C GLY A 34 8.36 16.82 1.56
N TYR A 35 7.84 16.14 2.58
CA TYR A 35 6.38 15.96 2.71
C TYR A 35 5.64 17.30 2.84
N PRO A 36 4.41 17.41 2.29
CA PRO A 36 3.51 18.53 2.55
C PRO A 36 3.27 18.68 4.05
N ARG A 37 3.77 19.76 4.64
CA ARG A 37 3.63 20.01 6.07
C ARG A 37 3.84 21.48 6.41
N VAL A 38 3.22 21.90 7.49
CA VAL A 38 3.40 23.23 8.09
C VAL A 38 3.84 23.12 9.54
N LEU A 39 4.71 24.01 9.98
CA LEU A 39 5.15 24.08 11.37
C LEU A 39 4.13 24.87 12.20
N VAL A 40 3.53 24.23 13.20
CA VAL A 40 2.61 24.89 14.13
C VAL A 40 3.32 25.24 15.42
N ALA A 41 3.63 26.52 15.60
CA ALA A 41 4.32 27.02 16.79
C ALA A 41 3.44 26.98 18.05
N ARG A 42 3.77 26.19 19.08
CA ARG A 42 2.84 25.99 20.23
C ARG A 42 3.00 26.99 21.38
N GLY A 43 3.93 27.93 21.24
CA GLY A 43 4.06 29.09 22.14
C GLY A 43 4.71 28.81 23.50
N ALA A 44 4.88 29.88 24.30
CA ALA A 44 5.60 29.91 25.57
C ALA A 44 4.89 29.15 26.70
N GLY A 45 4.86 27.83 26.60
CA GLY A 45 4.37 26.92 27.63
C GLY A 45 5.16 25.61 27.68
N GLY A 46 6.38 25.59 27.14
CA GLY A 46 7.23 24.40 27.03
C GLY A 46 6.73 23.34 26.04
N ARG A 47 5.65 23.61 25.30
CA ARG A 47 5.15 22.69 24.26
C ARG A 47 6.03 22.81 23.03
N ARG A 48 6.55 21.68 22.57
CA ARG A 48 7.31 21.61 21.32
C ARG A 48 6.42 21.96 20.12
N ASP A 49 7.02 22.64 19.16
CA ASP A 49 6.40 22.85 17.85
C ASP A 49 6.19 21.52 17.16
N ILE A 50 5.15 21.44 16.35
CA ILE A 50 4.77 20.21 15.65
C ILE A 50 4.61 20.49 14.16
N TYR A 51 4.97 19.51 13.33
CA TYR A 51 4.58 19.52 11.94
C TYR A 51 3.17 18.97 11.81
N ALA A 52 2.29 19.73 11.18
CA ALA A 52 0.97 19.29 10.77
C ALA A 52 1.01 18.92 9.28
N THR A 53 0.50 17.73 8.95
CA THR A 53 0.35 17.24 7.57
C THR A 53 -1.12 17.20 7.15
N THR A 54 -2.05 17.50 8.06
CA THR A 54 -3.49 17.55 7.80
C THR A 54 -4.12 18.74 8.51
N GLU A 55 -5.26 19.22 8.01
CA GLU A 55 -6.09 20.23 8.68
C GLU A 55 -6.53 19.80 10.09
N ARG A 56 -6.75 18.49 10.29
CA ARG A 56 -7.04 17.91 11.61
C ARG A 56 -5.86 18.05 12.57
N ASP A 57 -4.63 17.90 12.08
CA ASP A 57 -3.43 18.11 12.89
C ASP A 57 -3.26 19.58 13.24
N VAL A 58 -3.53 20.51 12.30
CA VAL A 58 -3.56 21.96 12.56
C VAL A 58 -4.59 22.28 13.67
N THR A 59 -5.81 21.76 13.55
CA THR A 59 -6.87 21.94 14.54
C THR A 59 -6.43 21.46 15.92
N ARG A 60 -5.87 20.24 16.00
CA ARG A 60 -5.37 19.65 17.25
C ARG A 60 -4.22 20.48 17.86
N ALA A 61 -3.35 21.02 17.01
CA ALA A 61 -2.18 21.78 17.43
C ALA A 61 -2.55 23.12 18.08
N LEU A 62 -3.61 23.77 17.58
CA LEU A 62 -4.07 25.10 17.99
C LEU A 62 -5.02 25.09 19.20
N VAL A 63 -5.37 23.92 19.75
CA VAL A 63 -6.24 23.83 20.93
C VAL A 63 -5.67 24.66 22.09
N GLY A 64 -6.45 25.64 22.54
CA GLY A 64 -6.12 26.55 23.64
C GLY A 64 -5.27 27.77 23.26
N ALA A 65 -4.99 27.99 21.98
CA ALA A 65 -4.32 29.21 21.52
C ALA A 65 -5.31 30.39 21.47
N ALA A 66 -4.91 31.55 22.02
CA ALA A 66 -5.75 32.75 22.04
C ALA A 66 -6.01 33.33 20.64
N ASP A 67 -5.11 33.07 19.69
CA ASP A 67 -5.13 33.52 18.30
C ASP A 67 -5.47 32.37 17.31
N ALA A 68 -6.10 31.30 17.79
CA ALA A 68 -6.34 30.07 17.04
C ALA A 68 -7.01 30.30 15.68
N LYS A 69 -8.04 31.17 15.61
CA LYS A 69 -8.80 31.41 14.37
C LYS A 69 -7.93 32.04 13.27
N GLU A 70 -7.14 33.05 13.62
CA GLU A 70 -6.26 33.73 12.66
C GLU A 70 -5.16 32.79 12.17
N ARG A 71 -4.54 32.06 13.12
CA ARG A 71 -3.48 31.10 12.80
C ARG A 71 -3.97 29.92 11.98
N TYR A 72 -5.19 29.45 12.24
CA TYR A 72 -5.80 28.36 11.49
C TYR A 72 -5.86 28.69 10.00
N GLY A 73 -6.45 29.84 9.63
CA GLY A 73 -6.60 30.22 8.23
C GLY A 73 -5.26 30.31 7.49
N ARG A 74 -4.22 30.86 8.13
CA ARG A 74 -2.87 30.90 7.56
C ARG A 74 -2.26 29.51 7.41
N LEU A 75 -2.29 28.70 8.47
CA LEU A 75 -1.67 27.37 8.47
C LEU A 75 -2.33 26.40 7.48
N VAL A 76 -3.66 26.47 7.33
CA VAL A 76 -4.37 25.66 6.34
C VAL A 76 -4.03 26.13 4.93
N ALA A 77 -4.06 27.43 4.66
CA ALA A 77 -3.66 27.95 3.34
C ALA A 77 -2.20 27.61 2.97
N ASP A 78 -1.28 27.69 3.94
CA ASP A 78 0.11 27.27 3.74
C ASP A 78 0.20 25.77 3.46
N LEU A 79 -0.58 24.95 4.17
CA LEU A 79 -0.59 23.49 3.97
C LEU A 79 -1.15 23.13 2.58
N ASP A 80 -2.25 23.76 2.17
CA ASP A 80 -2.84 23.59 0.84
C ASP A 80 -1.84 23.97 -0.25
N GLN A 81 -1.11 25.07 -0.07
CA GLN A 81 -0.05 25.46 -1.01
C GLN A 81 1.09 24.42 -1.08
N GLN A 82 1.49 23.84 0.05
CA GLN A 82 2.49 22.76 0.04
C GLN A 82 1.94 21.50 -0.66
N GLN A 83 0.67 21.18 -0.45
CA GLN A 83 0.00 20.05 -1.08
C GLN A 83 -0.10 20.25 -2.60
N GLU A 84 -0.53 21.42 -3.07
CA GLU A 84 -0.59 21.73 -4.50
C GLU A 84 0.78 21.60 -5.18
N ARG A 85 1.84 22.08 -4.53
CA ARG A 85 3.22 21.94 -5.06
C ARG A 85 3.62 20.47 -5.15
N TRP A 86 3.30 19.68 -4.13
CA TRP A 86 3.58 18.26 -4.12
C TRP A 86 2.82 17.53 -5.22
N ASP A 87 1.52 17.82 -5.38
CA ASP A 87 0.67 17.19 -6.39
C ASP A 87 1.11 17.55 -7.81
N MET A 88 1.52 18.81 -8.06
CA MET A 88 2.10 19.21 -9.34
C MET A 88 3.39 18.43 -9.64
N GLU A 89 4.25 18.24 -8.65
CA GLU A 89 5.50 17.47 -8.83
C GLU A 89 5.24 15.96 -8.96
N ALA A 90 4.25 15.42 -8.24
CA ALA A 90 3.77 14.05 -8.38
C ALA A 90 3.33 13.80 -9.82
N GLN A 91 2.48 14.70 -10.35
CA GLN A 91 2.02 14.65 -11.73
C GLN A 91 3.18 14.76 -12.73
N ARG A 92 4.12 15.68 -12.50
CA ARG A 92 5.30 15.88 -13.37
C ARG A 92 6.21 14.66 -13.40
N LEU A 93 6.36 13.96 -12.28
CA LEU A 93 7.14 12.73 -12.17
C LEU A 93 6.34 11.48 -12.57
N GLY A 94 5.04 11.62 -12.84
CA GLY A 94 4.16 10.53 -13.25
C GLY A 94 3.76 9.59 -12.11
N LEU A 95 3.81 10.06 -10.85
CA LEU A 95 3.46 9.25 -9.68
C LEU A 95 2.04 8.70 -9.78
N ASP A 96 1.04 9.53 -10.10
CA ASP A 96 -0.36 9.10 -10.24
C ASP A 96 -0.56 8.02 -11.31
N VAL A 97 0.22 8.08 -12.39
CA VAL A 97 0.20 7.06 -13.45
C VAL A 97 0.80 5.77 -12.91
N MET A 98 1.94 5.87 -12.22
CA MET A 98 2.63 4.72 -11.63
C MET A 98 1.77 4.02 -10.57
N GLU A 99 1.08 4.79 -9.72
CA GLU A 99 0.13 4.27 -8.73
C GLU A 99 -0.98 3.44 -9.38
N ARG A 100 -1.61 3.99 -10.43
CA ARG A 100 -2.65 3.24 -11.18
C ARG A 100 -2.11 1.97 -11.83
N GLU A 101 -0.90 2.01 -12.34
CA GLU A 101 -0.27 0.82 -12.94
C GLU A 101 0.09 -0.24 -11.90
N GLU A 102 0.61 0.17 -10.73
CA GLU A 102 0.89 -0.71 -9.60
C GLU A 102 -0.40 -1.35 -9.10
N ASP A 103 -1.45 -0.56 -8.86
CA ASP A 103 -2.76 -1.05 -8.42
C ASP A 103 -3.33 -2.07 -9.40
N ALA A 104 -3.22 -1.79 -10.71
CA ALA A 104 -3.67 -2.72 -11.74
C ALA A 104 -2.86 -4.03 -11.74
N ALA A 105 -1.55 -3.97 -11.48
CA ALA A 105 -0.70 -5.14 -11.40
C ALA A 105 -0.97 -5.99 -10.15
N TRP A 106 -1.15 -5.37 -8.98
CA TRP A 106 -1.56 -6.08 -7.76
C TRP A 106 -2.95 -6.69 -7.89
N LYS A 107 -3.91 -5.96 -8.47
CA LYS A 107 -5.24 -6.51 -8.76
C LYS A 107 -5.18 -7.72 -9.69
N ARG A 108 -4.22 -7.76 -10.62
CA ARG A 108 -3.99 -8.95 -11.46
C ARG A 108 -3.47 -10.12 -10.64
N VAL A 109 -2.58 -9.89 -9.68
CA VAL A 109 -2.12 -10.92 -8.72
C VAL A 109 -3.33 -11.47 -7.94
N ASP A 110 -4.18 -10.60 -7.40
CA ASP A 110 -5.37 -10.99 -6.63
C ASP A 110 -6.34 -11.86 -7.45
N VAL A 111 -6.64 -11.45 -8.68
CA VAL A 111 -7.50 -12.22 -9.59
C VAL A 111 -6.92 -13.61 -9.87
N LEU A 112 -5.61 -13.72 -10.07
CA LEU A 112 -4.95 -15.00 -10.32
C LEU A 112 -4.88 -15.87 -9.06
N THR A 113 -4.69 -15.26 -7.88
CA THR A 113 -4.77 -15.94 -6.57
C THR A 113 -6.17 -16.52 -6.36
N ALA A 114 -7.21 -15.70 -6.51
CA ALA A 114 -8.60 -16.14 -6.41
C ALA A 114 -8.91 -17.26 -7.41
N ARG A 115 -8.38 -17.18 -8.64
CA ARG A 115 -8.51 -18.28 -9.61
C ARG A 115 -7.79 -19.56 -9.14
N ALA A 116 -6.62 -19.45 -8.53
CA ALA A 116 -5.86 -20.59 -8.02
C ALA A 116 -6.57 -21.27 -6.85
N GLU A 117 -7.31 -20.53 -6.02
CA GLU A 117 -8.16 -21.08 -4.97
C GLU A 117 -9.24 -21.99 -5.56
N HIS A 118 -9.95 -21.51 -6.59
CA HIS A 118 -11.13 -22.17 -7.13
C HIS A 118 -10.82 -23.33 -8.09
N VAL A 119 -9.69 -23.31 -8.78
CA VAL A 119 -9.30 -24.40 -9.70
C VAL A 119 -8.81 -25.60 -8.90
N PRO A 120 -9.45 -26.79 -8.99
CA PRO A 120 -9.01 -27.97 -8.26
C PRO A 120 -7.63 -28.45 -8.74
N ALA A 121 -6.74 -28.72 -7.79
CA ALA A 121 -5.48 -29.40 -8.06
C ALA A 121 -5.69 -30.92 -8.09
N ARG A 122 -5.64 -31.50 -9.30
CA ARG A 122 -5.78 -32.96 -9.50
C ARG A 122 -4.46 -33.73 -9.38
N SER A 123 -3.43 -33.11 -8.78
CA SER A 123 -2.11 -33.70 -8.62
C SER A 123 -1.33 -33.02 -7.50
N LEU A 124 -0.35 -33.73 -6.92
CA LEU A 124 0.57 -33.18 -5.93
C LEU A 124 1.27 -31.91 -6.45
N ARG A 125 1.64 -31.89 -7.73
CA ARG A 125 2.24 -30.71 -8.37
C ARG A 125 1.30 -29.50 -8.34
N GLY A 126 0.00 -29.72 -8.53
CA GLY A 126 -1.00 -28.65 -8.43
C GLY A 126 -1.18 -28.13 -7.00
N ILE A 127 -1.10 -29.03 -6.00
CA ILE A 127 -1.13 -28.65 -4.58
C ILE A 127 0.11 -27.84 -4.20
N VAL A 128 1.30 -28.28 -4.62
CA VAL A 128 2.55 -27.54 -4.42
C VAL A 128 2.43 -26.11 -4.95
N VAL A 129 1.83 -25.91 -6.13
CA VAL A 129 1.58 -24.57 -6.67
C VAL A 129 0.74 -23.71 -5.70
N LYS A 130 -0.36 -24.23 -5.14
CA LYS A 130 -1.20 -23.48 -4.19
C LYS A 130 -0.41 -23.10 -2.93
N LEU A 131 0.41 -24.02 -2.42
CA LEU A 131 1.27 -23.77 -1.27
C LEU A 131 2.35 -22.73 -1.57
N THR A 132 2.95 -22.75 -2.77
CA THR A 132 3.93 -21.74 -3.16
C THR A 132 3.30 -20.35 -3.27
N VAL A 133 2.09 -20.24 -3.81
CA VAL A 133 1.32 -18.98 -3.79
C VAL A 133 1.08 -18.52 -2.35
N ALA A 134 0.63 -19.41 -1.46
CA ALA A 134 0.41 -19.06 -0.05
C ALA A 134 1.68 -18.51 0.64
N VAL A 135 2.83 -19.15 0.42
CA VAL A 135 4.12 -18.68 0.98
C VAL A 135 4.46 -17.29 0.46
N ALA A 136 4.36 -17.07 -0.84
CA ALA A 136 4.71 -15.79 -1.45
C ALA A 136 3.74 -14.65 -1.06
N LEU A 137 2.46 -14.94 -0.80
CA LEU A 137 1.52 -13.97 -0.23
C LEU A 137 1.93 -13.58 1.19
N ARG A 138 2.27 -14.56 2.05
CA ARG A 138 2.75 -14.26 3.42
C ARG A 138 4.01 -13.39 3.43
N GLU A 139 4.94 -13.63 2.52
CA GLU A 139 6.13 -12.77 2.38
C GLU A 139 5.79 -11.34 1.95
N THR A 140 4.68 -11.16 1.23
CA THR A 140 4.26 -9.87 0.66
C THR A 140 3.48 -9.04 1.67
N TYR A 141 2.50 -9.63 2.35
CA TYR A 141 1.57 -8.92 3.24
C TYR A 141 2.00 -8.92 4.72
N GLY A 142 3.02 -9.70 5.08
CA GLY A 142 3.55 -9.74 6.45
C GLY A 142 2.70 -10.59 7.41
N ALA A 143 3.13 -10.64 8.68
CA ALA A 143 2.55 -11.53 9.69
C ALA A 143 1.30 -10.99 10.38
N GLU A 144 1.05 -9.68 10.28
CA GLU A 144 0.02 -8.97 11.03
C GLU A 144 -1.30 -8.84 10.26
N GLU A 145 -1.33 -9.18 8.96
CA GLU A 145 -2.58 -9.25 8.22
C GLU A 145 -3.43 -10.43 8.70
N THR A 146 -4.62 -10.11 9.20
CA THR A 146 -5.65 -11.09 9.60
C THR A 146 -6.17 -11.91 8.42
N GLU A 147 -6.04 -11.39 7.19
CA GLU A 147 -6.24 -12.11 5.94
C GLU A 147 -4.96 -12.83 5.48
N PHE A 148 -4.26 -13.49 6.43
CA PHE A 148 -3.32 -14.56 6.09
C PHE A 148 -3.96 -15.49 5.05
N PRO A 149 -3.21 -16.13 4.11
CA PRO A 149 -3.74 -16.80 2.91
C PRO A 149 -4.52 -18.11 3.19
N TRP A 150 -5.45 -18.07 4.14
CA TRP A 150 -6.35 -19.14 4.54
C TRP A 150 -7.21 -19.67 3.39
N PRO A 151 -7.75 -18.84 2.47
CA PRO A 151 -8.57 -19.37 1.38
C PRO A 151 -7.79 -20.36 0.50
N ILE A 152 -6.58 -20.00 0.07
CA ILE A 152 -5.77 -20.86 -0.80
C ILE A 152 -5.16 -22.06 -0.06
N LEU A 153 -4.84 -21.92 1.22
CA LEU A 153 -4.44 -23.04 2.08
C LEU A 153 -5.59 -24.04 2.27
N GLY A 154 -6.80 -23.54 2.52
CA GLY A 154 -8.02 -24.35 2.61
C GLY A 154 -8.32 -25.07 1.30
N ALA A 155 -8.14 -24.40 0.16
CA ALA A 155 -8.27 -25.02 -1.14
C ALA A 155 -7.24 -26.13 -1.39
N ALA A 156 -5.98 -25.92 -0.99
CA ALA A 156 -4.93 -26.93 -1.07
C ALA A 156 -5.24 -28.16 -0.20
N LEU A 157 -5.75 -27.95 1.02
CA LEU A 157 -6.17 -29.03 1.92
C LEU A 157 -7.33 -29.83 1.34
N LYS A 158 -8.35 -29.14 0.79
CA LYS A 158 -9.49 -29.79 0.13
C LYS A 158 -9.05 -30.66 -1.06
N ASP A 159 -8.12 -30.14 -1.87
CA ASP A 159 -7.58 -30.89 -3.00
C ASP A 159 -6.78 -32.12 -2.52
N LEU A 160 -6.00 -31.98 -1.44
CA LEU A 160 -5.30 -33.10 -0.80
C LEU A 160 -6.27 -34.18 -0.30
N GLN A 161 -7.31 -33.80 0.45
CA GLN A 161 -8.34 -34.71 0.96
C GLN A 161 -9.03 -35.48 -0.18
N THR A 162 -9.40 -34.76 -1.25
CA THR A 162 -10.01 -35.36 -2.44
C THR A 162 -9.07 -36.38 -3.10
N MET A 163 -7.75 -36.11 -3.12
CA MET A 163 -6.76 -37.03 -3.68
C MET A 163 -6.51 -38.26 -2.81
N THR A 164 -6.56 -38.12 -1.49
CA THR A 164 -6.30 -39.23 -0.55
C THR A 164 -7.55 -40.03 -0.20
N GLY A 165 -8.74 -39.56 -0.59
CA GLY A 165 -10.03 -40.15 -0.21
C GLY A 165 -10.34 -39.99 1.29
N ALA A 166 -9.80 -38.93 1.90
CA ALA A 166 -9.93 -38.60 3.32
C ALA A 166 -11.03 -37.57 3.58
#